data_AF-A0A5Z2GVC0-F1
#
_entry.id   AF-A0A5Z2GVC0-F1
#
_cell.length_a   1.000
_cell.length_b   1.000
_cell.length_c   1.000
_cell.angle_alpha   90.00
_cell.angle_beta   90.00
_cell.angle_gamma   90.00
#
_symmetry.space_group_name_H-M   'P 1'
#
loop_
_entity.id
_entity.type
_entity.pdbx_description
1 polymer ?
#
loop_
_entity_poly.entity_id
_entity_poly.type
_entity_poly.pdbx_seq_one_letter_code
_entity_poly.pdbx_strand_id
1 'polypeptide(L)'
;MFYLICMVFMVIFFIACMLSVIYASEIYQWQHYNSYKFKQWLKSGSIKKYAHEEKIKKEVKKMAIDYILKLLKKYNIDFDANEFVKASFNIKMKYYKLILNEKERLKENKILDEAVKQKIKIETDTFDAEKFQKEADERYKLFMERRNLSNREK
;
A
#
# COMPACT_ATOMS: atom_id res chain seq x y z
N MET A 1 -8.53 -55.70 31.78
CA MET A 1 -9.01 -54.31 31.57
C MET A 1 -7.92 -53.28 31.79
N PHE A 2 -7.37 -53.10 33.00
CA PHE A 2 -6.34 -52.08 33.29
C PHE A 2 -5.03 -52.19 32.48
N TYR A 3 -4.51 -53.41 32.29
CA TYR A 3 -3.28 -53.64 31.50
C TYR A 3 -3.41 -53.26 30.02
N LEU A 4 -4.58 -53.48 29.42
CA LEU A 4 -4.86 -53.09 28.02
C LEU A 4 -4.91 -51.57 27.89
N ILE A 5 -5.53 -50.89 28.85
CA ILE A 5 -5.60 -49.42 28.88
C ILE A 5 -4.18 -48.83 29.02
N CYS A 6 -3.36 -49.35 29.94
CA CYS A 6 -1.96 -48.92 30.08
C CYS A 6 -1.14 -49.13 28.79
N MET A 7 -1.29 -50.27 28.11
CA MET A 7 -0.60 -50.53 26.85
C MET A 7 -1.00 -49.52 25.75
N VAL A 8 -2.29 -49.19 25.66
CA VAL A 8 -2.78 -48.18 24.71
C VAL A 8 -2.21 -46.79 25.02
N PHE A 9 -2.16 -46.39 26.29
CA PHE A 9 -1.55 -45.11 26.68
C PHE A 9 -0.06 -45.04 26.35
N MET A 10 0.69 -46.13 26.59
CA MET A 10 2.11 -46.19 26.24
C MET A 10 2.31 -46.03 24.74
N VAL A 11 1.51 -46.70 23.91
CA VAL A 11 1.60 -46.58 22.44
C VAL A 11 1.28 -45.15 21.97
N ILE A 12 0.23 -44.52 22.50
CA ILE A 12 -0.13 -43.14 22.16
C ILE A 12 0.99 -42.17 22.57
N PHE A 13 1.59 -42.37 23.74
CA PHE A 13 2.71 -41.57 24.23
C PHE A 13 3.93 -41.67 23.30
N PHE A 14 4.29 -42.87 22.87
CA PHE A 14 5.38 -43.07 21.92
C PHE A 14 5.12 -42.40 20.57
N ILE A 15 3.89 -42.48 20.05
CA ILE A 15 3.51 -41.82 18.79
C ILE A 15 3.63 -40.29 18.93
N ALA A 16 3.15 -39.71 20.04
CA ALA A 16 3.27 -38.28 20.30
C ALA A 16 4.73 -37.82 20.43
N CYS A 17 5.60 -38.61 21.08
CA CYS A 17 7.04 -38.35 21.15
C CYS A 17 7.72 -38.39 19.79
N MET A 18 7.39 -39.36 18.93
CA MET A 18 7.99 -39.42 17.59
C MET A 18 7.54 -38.26 16.70
N LEU A 19 6.26 -37.88 16.78
CA LEU A 19 5.71 -36.74 16.04
C LEU A 19 6.35 -35.42 16.49
N SER A 20 6.59 -35.21 17.79
CA SER A 20 7.20 -33.96 18.29
C SER A 20 8.64 -33.79 17.81
N VAL A 21 9.42 -34.87 17.73
CA VAL A 21 10.81 -34.84 17.23
C VAL A 21 10.85 -34.50 15.73
N ILE A 22 9.97 -35.11 14.92
CA ILE A 22 9.89 -34.81 13.49
C ILE A 22 9.47 -33.36 13.28
N TYR A 23 8.44 -32.90 14.00
CA TYR A 23 7.91 -31.54 13.87
C TYR A 23 8.93 -30.48 14.29
N ALA A 24 9.75 -30.76 15.32
CA ALA A 24 10.84 -29.87 15.70
C ALA A 24 11.84 -29.68 14.56
N SER A 25 12.27 -30.76 13.90
CA SER A 25 13.20 -30.67 12.76
C SER A 25 12.66 -29.84 11.59
N GLU A 26 11.36 -29.97 11.31
CA GLU A 26 10.67 -29.24 10.23
C GLU A 26 10.53 -27.75 10.56
N ILE A 27 10.20 -27.41 11.81
CA ILE A 27 10.21 -26.01 12.28
C ILE A 27 11.61 -25.40 12.16
N TYR A 28 12.65 -26.11 12.57
CA TYR A 28 14.03 -25.63 12.45
C TYR A 28 14.42 -25.37 10.99
N GLN A 29 14.13 -26.31 10.08
CA GLN A 29 14.38 -26.12 8.66
C GLN A 29 13.58 -24.95 8.08
N TRP A 30 12.31 -24.82 8.45
CA TRP A 30 11.43 -23.73 8.01
C TRP A 30 11.91 -22.36 8.49
N GLN A 31 12.31 -22.22 9.75
CA GLN A 31 12.89 -21.00 10.30
C GLN A 31 14.21 -20.63 9.60
N HIS A 32 15.08 -21.61 9.35
CA HIS A 32 16.37 -21.38 8.71
C HIS A 32 16.20 -20.98 7.23
N TYR A 33 15.27 -21.61 6.51
CA TYR A 33 14.91 -21.27 5.14
C TYR A 33 14.32 -19.86 5.02
N ASN A 34 13.36 -19.51 5.89
CA ASN A 34 12.77 -18.17 5.91
C ASN A 34 13.79 -17.08 6.28
N SER A 35 14.66 -17.34 7.25
CA SER A 35 15.75 -16.43 7.62
C SER A 35 16.72 -16.20 6.46
N TYR A 36 17.08 -17.26 5.73
CA TYR A 36 17.93 -17.15 4.55
C TYR A 36 17.27 -16.35 3.43
N LYS A 37 16.00 -16.64 3.12
CA LYS A 37 15.20 -15.93 2.13
C LYS A 37 15.04 -14.44 2.48
N PHE A 38 14.79 -14.13 3.75
CA PHE A 38 14.72 -12.76 4.25
C PHE A 38 16.05 -12.01 4.11
N LYS A 39 17.17 -12.65 4.47
CA LYS A 39 18.52 -12.08 4.27
C LYS A 39 18.82 -11.80 2.81
N GLN A 40 18.47 -12.72 1.90
CA GLN A 40 18.62 -12.50 0.46
C GLN A 40 17.74 -11.35 -0.03
N TRP A 41 16.50 -11.26 0.43
CA TRP A 41 15.61 -10.16 0.09
C TRP A 41 16.17 -8.81 0.54
N LEU A 42 16.69 -8.72 1.77
CA LEU A 42 17.38 -7.52 2.28
C LEU A 42 18.60 -7.15 1.43
N LYS A 43 19.44 -8.13 1.07
CA LYS A 43 20.61 -7.91 0.19
C LYS A 43 20.19 -7.43 -1.21
N SER A 44 19.15 -8.03 -1.79
CA SER A 44 18.64 -7.61 -3.10
C SER A 44 18.07 -6.18 -3.06
N GLY A 45 17.31 -5.86 -2.01
CA GLY A 45 16.76 -4.53 -1.79
C GLY A 45 17.85 -3.47 -1.64
N SER A 46 18.91 -3.75 -0.88
CA SER A 46 20.03 -2.82 -0.72
C SER A 46 20.78 -2.61 -2.03
N ILE A 47 21.09 -3.66 -2.79
CA ILE A 47 21.73 -3.56 -4.12
C ILE A 47 20.90 -2.68 -5.07
N LYS A 48 19.58 -2.90 -5.12
CA LYS A 48 18.67 -2.08 -5.94
C LYS A 48 18.68 -0.62 -5.51
N LYS A 49 18.67 -0.35 -4.21
CA LYS A 49 18.77 1.01 -3.65
C LYS A 49 20.09 1.69 -4.05
N TYR A 50 21.22 0.99 -3.92
CA TYR A 50 22.54 1.52 -4.31
C TYR A 50 22.62 1.81 -5.81
N ALA A 51 22.15 0.89 -6.66
CA ALA A 51 22.14 1.09 -8.12
C ALA A 51 21.25 2.29 -8.52
N HIS A 52 20.10 2.44 -7.87
CA HIS A 52 19.21 3.58 -8.09
C HIS A 52 19.87 4.90 -7.66
N GLU A 53 20.47 4.95 -6.46
CA GLU A 53 21.20 6.13 -6.01
C GLU A 53 22.38 6.49 -6.92
N GLU A 54 23.08 5.50 -7.47
CA GLU A 54 24.19 5.74 -8.40
C GLU A 54 23.71 6.34 -9.72
N LYS A 55 22.57 5.87 -10.26
CA LYS A 55 21.92 6.49 -11.43
C LYS A 55 21.56 7.94 -11.17
N ILE A 56 20.91 8.24 -10.04
CA ILE A 56 20.59 9.61 -9.65
C ILE A 56 21.86 10.45 -9.55
N LYS A 57 22.92 9.94 -8.90
CA LYS A 57 24.19 10.66 -8.79
C LYS A 57 24.78 10.99 -10.18
N LYS A 58 24.74 10.06 -11.13
CA LYS A 58 25.23 10.28 -12.51
C LYS A 58 24.42 11.35 -13.24
N GLU A 59 23.10 11.39 -13.05
CA GLU A 59 22.25 12.43 -13.63
C GLU A 59 22.51 13.80 -13.00
N VAL A 60 22.55 13.87 -11.67
CA VAL A 60 22.80 15.11 -10.92
C VAL A 60 24.17 15.72 -11.27
N LYS A 61 25.20 14.88 -11.51
CA LYS A 61 26.52 15.34 -11.96
C LYS A 61 26.45 16.09 -13.29
N LYS A 62 25.57 15.65 -14.21
CA LYS A 62 25.39 16.25 -15.53
C LYS A 62 24.48 17.49 -15.51
N MET A 63 23.70 17.68 -14.45
CA MET A 63 22.73 18.78 -14.38
C MET A 63 23.35 20.11 -13.96
N ALA A 64 23.00 21.16 -14.70
CA ALA A 64 23.19 22.54 -14.28
C ALA A 64 22.22 22.89 -13.14
N ILE A 65 22.61 23.85 -12.30
CA ILE A 65 21.78 24.31 -11.18
C ILE A 65 20.51 24.98 -11.70
N ASP A 66 20.62 25.76 -12.76
CA ASP A 66 19.49 26.46 -13.39
C ASP A 66 18.41 25.48 -13.86
N TYR A 67 18.83 24.29 -14.32
CA TYR A 67 17.89 23.25 -14.71
C TYR A 67 17.12 22.70 -13.50
N ILE A 68 17.79 22.51 -12.37
CA ILE A 68 17.15 22.08 -11.11
C ILE A 68 16.19 23.17 -10.61
N LEU A 69 16.59 24.44 -10.66
CA LEU A 69 15.72 25.56 -10.30
C LEU A 69 14.47 25.64 -11.18
N LYS A 70 14.63 25.44 -12.50
CA LYS A 70 13.50 25.38 -13.43
C LYS A 70 12.53 24.25 -13.08
N LEU A 71 13.06 23.08 -12.71
CA LEU A 71 12.23 21.94 -12.29
C LEU A 71 11.51 22.20 -10.96
N LEU A 72 12.19 22.78 -9.97
CA LEU A 72 11.57 23.14 -8.69
C LEU A 72 10.39 24.09 -8.88
N LYS A 73 10.58 25.14 -9.69
CA LYS A 73 9.50 26.07 -10.06
C LYS A 73 8.35 25.37 -10.80
N LYS A 74 8.68 24.45 -11.73
CA LYS A 74 7.67 23.70 -12.48
C LYS A 74 6.77 22.84 -11.58
N TYR A 75 7.34 22.24 -10.54
CA TYR A 75 6.60 21.41 -9.59
C TYR A 75 6.14 22.16 -8.33
N ASN A 76 6.31 23.49 -8.30
CA ASN A 76 5.95 24.35 -7.19
C ASN A 76 6.52 23.89 -5.83
N ILE A 77 7.79 23.46 -5.84
CA ILE A 77 8.51 22.98 -4.65
C ILE A 77 9.27 24.17 -4.04
N ASP A 78 9.02 24.46 -2.77
CA ASP A 78 9.73 25.48 -2.02
C ASP A 78 11.23 25.18 -1.93
N PHE A 79 12.06 26.22 -2.09
CA PHE A 79 13.51 26.09 -1.99
C PHE A 79 14.16 27.32 -1.35
N ASP A 80 15.30 27.10 -0.72
CA ASP A 80 16.09 28.16 -0.12
C ASP A 80 17.15 28.63 -1.14
N ALA A 81 17.05 29.89 -1.56
CA ALA A 81 17.99 30.50 -2.48
C ALA A 81 19.41 30.55 -1.91
N ASN A 82 19.57 30.74 -0.58
CA ASN A 82 20.88 30.81 0.07
C ASN A 82 21.60 29.46 0.06
N GLU A 83 20.86 28.34 0.13
CA GLU A 83 21.42 27.01 -0.08
C GLU A 83 21.89 26.85 -1.54
N PHE A 84 21.12 27.34 -2.51
CA PHE A 84 21.45 27.22 -3.93
C PHE A 84 22.71 27.99 -4.35
N VAL A 85 23.04 29.12 -3.71
CA VAL A 85 24.28 29.89 -3.95
C VAL A 85 25.53 29.04 -3.73
N LYS A 86 25.50 28.09 -2.79
CA LYS A 86 26.65 27.21 -2.52
C LYS A 86 26.93 26.23 -3.65
N ALA A 87 26.02 26.08 -4.61
CA ALA A 87 26.19 25.36 -5.88
C ALA A 87 26.72 23.92 -5.78
N SER A 88 26.65 23.31 -4.60
CA SER A 88 27.32 22.04 -4.32
C SER A 88 26.55 20.86 -4.87
N PHE A 89 27.26 19.77 -5.17
CA PHE A 89 26.66 18.53 -5.63
C PHE A 89 25.60 17.99 -4.64
N ASN A 90 25.84 18.12 -3.33
CA ASN A 90 24.90 17.66 -2.31
C ASN A 90 23.57 18.42 -2.34
N ILE A 91 23.62 19.73 -2.60
CA ILE A 91 22.42 20.57 -2.72
C ILE A 91 21.64 20.19 -3.98
N LYS A 92 22.32 20.01 -5.11
CA LYS A 92 21.68 19.49 -6.33
C LYS A 92 21.01 18.14 -6.07
N MET A 93 21.69 17.23 -5.37
CA MET A 93 21.18 15.89 -5.06
C MET A 93 19.95 15.96 -4.16
N LYS A 94 19.97 16.79 -3.11
CA LYS A 94 18.86 17.02 -2.17
C LYS A 94 17.60 17.42 -2.93
N TYR A 95 17.68 18.49 -3.72
CA TYR A 95 16.53 19.03 -4.45
C TYR A 95 16.08 18.13 -5.61
N TYR A 96 17.01 17.47 -6.30
CA TYR A 96 16.64 16.52 -7.35
C TYR A 96 15.88 15.30 -6.81
N LYS A 97 16.23 14.79 -5.62
CA LYS A 97 15.44 13.74 -4.94
C LYS A 97 14.01 14.21 -4.63
N LEU A 98 13.83 15.46 -4.18
CA LEU A 98 12.50 16.04 -3.95
C LEU A 98 11.68 16.12 -5.25
N ILE A 99 12.31 16.57 -6.34
CA ILE A 99 11.66 16.63 -7.66
C ILE A 99 11.22 15.23 -8.12
N LEU A 100 12.06 14.20 -7.95
CA LEU A 100 11.71 12.83 -8.34
C LEU A 100 10.50 12.31 -7.55
N ASN A 101 10.48 12.54 -6.23
CA ASN A 101 9.37 12.14 -5.37
C ASN A 101 8.06 12.84 -5.79
N GLU A 102 8.13 14.14 -6.07
CA GLU A 102 6.97 14.91 -6.52
C GLU A 102 6.44 14.43 -7.88
N LYS A 103 7.35 14.06 -8.78
CA LYS A 103 7.00 13.49 -10.09
C LYS A 103 6.32 12.13 -9.96
N GLU A 104 6.74 11.29 -9.01
CA GLU A 104 6.08 10.01 -8.71
C GLU A 104 4.68 10.24 -8.12
N ARG A 105 4.56 11.12 -7.12
CA ARG A 105 3.27 11.52 -6.53
C ARG A 105 2.27 11.99 -7.59
N LEU A 106 2.72 12.82 -8.53
CA LEU A 106 1.85 13.31 -9.62
C LEU A 106 1.43 12.21 -10.59
N LYS A 107 2.26 11.20 -10.83
CA LYS A 107 1.87 10.04 -11.66
C LYS A 107 0.81 9.20 -10.96
N GLU A 108 1.01 8.91 -9.67
CA GLU A 108 0.06 8.15 -8.87
C GLU A 108 -1.29 8.86 -8.79
N ASN A 109 -1.29 10.18 -8.55
CA ASN A 109 -2.52 10.97 -8.54
C ASN A 109 -3.26 10.96 -9.89
N LYS A 110 -2.55 10.95 -11.02
CA LYS A 110 -3.19 10.82 -12.34
C LYS A 110 -3.87 9.47 -12.52
N ILE A 111 -3.20 8.38 -12.11
CA ILE A 111 -3.77 7.03 -12.19
C ILE A 111 -5.02 6.93 -11.30
N LEU A 112 -4.96 7.51 -10.10
CA LEU A 112 -6.10 7.57 -9.20
C LEU A 112 -7.27 8.38 -9.80
N ASP A 113 -6.99 9.55 -10.36
CA ASP A 113 -8.01 10.39 -11.00
C ASP A 113 -8.67 9.69 -12.20
N GLU A 114 -7.89 9.00 -13.03
CA GLU A 114 -8.40 8.18 -14.13
C GLU A 114 -9.28 7.03 -13.62
N ALA A 115 -8.86 6.33 -12.56
CA ALA A 115 -9.64 5.26 -11.95
C ALA A 115 -10.96 5.77 -11.35
N VAL A 116 -10.95 6.96 -10.72
CA VAL A 116 -12.16 7.61 -10.19
C VAL A 116 -13.10 8.00 -11.34
N LYS A 117 -12.59 8.59 -12.41
CA LYS A 117 -13.39 8.92 -13.60
C LYS A 117 -14.05 7.70 -14.22
N GLN A 118 -13.34 6.58 -14.31
CA GLN A 118 -13.91 5.32 -14.80
C GLN A 118 -15.01 4.80 -13.88
N LYS A 119 -14.82 4.86 -12.55
CA LYS A 119 -15.87 4.47 -11.59
C LYS A 119 -17.12 5.32 -11.72
N ILE A 120 -16.96 6.65 -11.76
CA ILE A 120 -18.08 7.58 -11.97
C ILE A 120 -18.80 7.26 -13.27
N LYS A 121 -18.06 7.01 -14.35
CA LYS A 121 -18.65 6.66 -15.65
C LYS A 121 -19.47 5.37 -15.59
N ILE A 122 -18.95 4.33 -14.94
CA ILE A 122 -19.69 3.06 -14.75
C ILE A 122 -20.97 3.31 -13.94
N GLU A 123 -20.86 4.08 -12.85
CA GLU A 123 -22.00 4.41 -12.00
C GLU A 123 -23.06 5.22 -12.75
N THR A 124 -22.67 6.19 -13.59
CA THR A 124 -23.60 6.93 -14.44
C THR A 124 -24.21 6.09 -15.55
N ASP A 125 -23.43 5.21 -16.17
CA ASP A 125 -23.91 4.34 -17.27
C ASP A 125 -24.86 3.24 -16.74
N THR A 126 -24.71 2.84 -15.48
CA THR A 126 -25.57 1.85 -14.81
C THR A 126 -26.69 2.48 -13.96
N PHE A 127 -26.77 3.81 -13.92
CA PHE A 127 -27.79 4.52 -13.18
C PHE A 127 -29.15 4.44 -13.87
N ASP A 128 -30.04 3.63 -13.32
CA ASP A 128 -31.43 3.51 -13.75
C ASP A 128 -32.28 4.62 -13.11
N ALA A 129 -32.53 5.67 -13.88
CA ALA A 129 -33.29 6.84 -13.45
C ALA A 129 -34.75 6.51 -13.10
N GLU A 130 -35.38 5.54 -13.76
CA GLU A 130 -36.76 5.14 -13.46
C GLU A 130 -36.84 4.40 -12.13
N LYS A 131 -35.88 3.50 -11.87
CA LYS A 131 -35.79 2.79 -10.59
C LYS A 131 -35.54 3.77 -9.45
N PHE A 132 -34.65 4.74 -9.64
CA PHE A 132 -34.38 5.78 -8.65
C PHE A 132 -35.62 6.65 -8.34
N GLN A 133 -36.36 7.06 -9.37
CA GLN A 133 -37.62 7.81 -9.18
C GLN A 133 -38.67 7.00 -8.43
N LYS A 134 -38.87 5.73 -8.77
CA LYS A 134 -39.82 4.85 -8.05
C LYS A 134 -39.45 4.70 -6.57
N GLU A 135 -38.17 4.52 -6.27
CA GLU A 135 -37.70 4.38 -4.89
C GLU A 135 -37.84 5.69 -4.09
N ALA A 136 -37.64 6.84 -4.74
CA ALA A 136 -37.89 8.15 -4.13
C ALA A 136 -39.37 8.38 -3.83
N ASP A 137 -40.26 8.02 -4.75
CA ASP A 137 -41.71 8.12 -4.57
C ASP A 137 -42.22 7.20 -3.45
N GLU A 138 -41.68 5.98 -3.34
CA GLU A 138 -42.00 5.07 -2.22
C GLU A 138 -41.54 5.61 -0.88
N ARG A 139 -40.33 6.17 -0.80
CA ARG A 139 -39.84 6.84 0.42
C ARG A 139 -40.70 8.04 0.79
N TYR A 140 -41.16 8.81 -0.19
CA TYR A 140 -42.05 9.94 0.04
C TYR A 140 -43.42 9.49 0.55
N LYS A 141 -44.01 8.42 -0.02
CA LYS A 141 -45.25 7.82 0.48
C LYS A 141 -45.11 7.36 1.94
N LEU A 142 -44.05 6.61 2.26
CA LEU A 142 -43.76 6.16 3.63
C LEU A 142 -43.59 7.33 4.60
N PHE A 143 -42.97 8.42 4.16
CA PHE A 143 -42.83 9.64 4.96
C PHE A 143 -44.20 10.28 5.25
N MET A 144 -45.07 10.39 4.23
CA MET A 144 -46.41 10.95 4.36
C MET A 144 -47.32 10.09 5.26
N GLU A 145 -47.24 8.76 5.16
CA GLU A 145 -47.97 7.84 6.04
C GLU A 145 -47.55 8.01 7.51
N ARG A 146 -46.24 8.06 7.79
CA ARG A 146 -45.74 8.29 9.16
C ARG A 146 -46.18 9.66 9.71
N ARG A 147 -46.15 10.70 8.88
CA ARG A 147 -46.63 12.04 9.26
C ARG A 147 -48.11 12.04 9.60
N ASN A 148 -48.92 11.35 8.81
CA ASN A 148 -50.37 11.28 9.00
C ASN A 148 -50.77 10.43 10.22
N LEU A 149 -50.04 9.35 10.50
CA LEU A 149 -50.18 8.57 11.74
C LEU A 149 -49.85 9.43 12.97
N SER A 150 -48.72 10.15 12.94
CA SER A 150 -48.33 11.08 14.01
C SER A 150 -49.35 12.20 14.26
N ASN A 151 -50.10 12.61 13.24
CA ASN A 151 -51.16 13.62 13.38
C ASN A 151 -52.50 13.05 13.86
N ARG A 152 -52.72 11.72 13.77
CA ARG A 152 -53.91 11.03 14.30
C ARG A 152 -53.75 10.58 15.76
N GLU A 153 -52.51 10.41 16.21
CA GLU A 153 -52.17 10.03 17.60
C GLU A 153 -51.97 11.25 18.53
N LYS A 154 -52.13 12.47 18.00
CA LYS A 154 -52.23 13.73 18.76
C LYS A 154 -53.68 14.19 18.85
#